data_AF-A0A9N9VEK0-F1
#
_entry.id   AF-A0A9N9VEK0-F1
#
_cell.length_a   1.000
_cell.length_b   1.000
_cell.length_c   1.000
_cell.angle_alpha   90.00
_cell.angle_beta   90.00
_cell.angle_gamma   90.00
#
_symmetry.space_group_name_H-M   'P 1'
#
loop_
_entity.id
_entity.type
_entity.pdbx_description
1 polymer ?
#
loop_
_entity_poly.entity_id
_entity_poly.type
_entity_poly.pdbx_seq_one_letter_code
_entity_poly.pdbx_strand_id
1 'polypeptide(L)'
;MVPETGMSNAFGYIPSEANFIHPGKRPLSSISTSIVERPNGTVSLVTGSAGGIITTTLQVMLNVLEKNTTAHEALTAPRMHDQLVPQEVSFEYAFDNSTIAYMKEIGSKSHGWRRGRAQLKL
;
A
#
# COMPACT_ATOMS: atom_id res chain seq x y z
N MET A 1 3.02 3.28 16.79
CA MET A 1 3.15 2.46 18.01
C MET A 1 1.82 1.82 18.34
N VAL A 2 1.90 0.76 19.12
CA VAL A 2 0.79 -0.10 19.51
C VAL A 2 0.93 -0.36 21.01
N PRO A 3 -0.17 -0.36 21.78
CA PRO A 3 -0.13 -0.80 23.17
C PRO A 3 0.31 -2.26 23.25
N GLU A 4 0.95 -2.62 24.35
CA GLU A 4 1.35 -4.00 24.65
C GLU A 4 0.13 -4.93 24.83
N THR A 5 -1.04 -4.37 25.15
CA THR A 5 -2.29 -5.07 25.48
C THR A 5 -3.00 -5.74 24.29
N GLY A 6 -2.29 -6.09 23.22
CA GLY A 6 -2.85 -6.86 22.09
C GLY A 6 -3.76 -6.06 21.13
N MET A 7 -3.91 -4.75 21.30
CA MET A 7 -4.79 -3.92 20.46
C MET A 7 -4.07 -3.43 19.20
N SER A 8 -4.62 -3.75 18.02
CA SER A 8 -4.15 -3.17 16.75
C SER A 8 -4.35 -1.65 16.71
N ASN A 9 -3.50 -0.96 15.94
CA ASN A 9 -3.69 0.49 15.73
C ASN A 9 -4.85 0.78 14.75
N ALA A 10 -5.11 2.07 14.49
CA ALA A 10 -6.17 2.53 13.59
C ALA A 10 -6.05 2.01 12.13
N PHE A 11 -4.89 1.46 11.74
CA PHE A 11 -4.64 0.90 10.42
C PHE A 11 -4.58 -0.65 10.44
N GLY A 12 -4.92 -1.29 11.56
CA GLY A 12 -4.98 -2.74 11.68
C GLY A 12 -3.65 -3.45 11.91
N TYR A 13 -2.54 -2.72 12.10
CA TYR A 13 -1.25 -3.35 12.42
C TYR A 13 -1.29 -4.02 13.79
N ILE A 14 -0.94 -5.31 13.83
CA ILE A 14 -0.84 -6.11 15.06
C ILE A 14 0.28 -5.54 15.95
N PRO A 15 0.12 -5.62 17.28
CA PRO A 15 1.20 -5.33 18.20
C PRO A 15 2.47 -6.15 17.97
N SER A 16 3.61 -5.47 18.08
CA SER A 16 4.94 -6.09 18.05
C SER A 16 5.80 -5.41 19.09
N GLU A 17 6.59 -6.19 19.83
CA GLU A 17 7.50 -5.70 20.87
C GLU A 17 8.40 -4.56 20.36
N ALA A 18 8.88 -4.70 19.11
CA ALA A 18 9.69 -3.69 18.44
C ALA A 18 8.99 -2.32 18.31
N ASN A 19 7.65 -2.27 18.33
CA ASN A 19 6.84 -1.05 18.18
C ASN A 19 5.95 -0.74 19.40
N PHE A 20 6.22 -1.36 20.56
CA PHE A 20 5.58 -0.97 21.82
C PHE A 20 5.96 0.45 22.25
N ILE A 21 5.06 1.06 23.02
CA ILE A 21 5.17 2.44 23.51
C ILE A 21 6.19 2.50 24.64
N HIS A 22 7.21 3.35 24.47
CA HIS A 22 8.17 3.67 25.53
C HIS A 22 8.50 5.17 25.54
N PRO A 23 8.83 5.76 26.70
CA PRO A 23 9.28 7.16 26.78
C PRO A 23 10.47 7.43 25.86
N GLY A 24 10.41 8.50 25.08
CA GLY A 24 11.47 8.91 24.16
C GLY A 24 11.62 8.07 22.88
N LYS A 25 10.88 6.96 22.73
CA LYS A 25 10.93 6.11 21.53
C LYS A 25 10.16 6.74 20.37
N ARG A 26 10.77 6.72 19.17
CA ARG A 26 10.10 7.13 17.93
C ARG A 26 9.18 6.01 17.43
N PRO A 27 7.93 6.32 17.04
CA PRO A 27 7.02 5.31 16.56
C PRO A 27 7.44 4.76 15.20
N LEU A 28 7.19 3.47 14.97
CA LEU A 28 7.26 2.92 13.61
C LEU A 28 6.32 3.70 12.69
N SER A 29 6.82 4.02 11.51
CA SER A 29 6.08 4.72 10.45
C SER A 29 6.16 3.92 9.16
N SER A 30 5.06 3.92 8.41
CA SER A 30 5.01 3.35 7.05
C SER A 30 5.31 4.40 5.97
N ILE A 31 5.79 5.60 6.33
CA ILE A 31 6.18 6.64 5.36
C ILE A 31 7.32 6.11 4.48
N SER A 32 7.10 6.12 3.16
CA SER A 32 8.05 5.67 2.15
C SER A 32 8.24 6.75 1.09
N THR A 33 8.75 7.91 1.48
CA THR A 33 9.19 8.92 0.50
C THR A 33 10.48 8.44 -0.15
N SER A 34 10.55 8.50 -1.47
CA SER A 34 11.67 7.90 -2.20
C SER A 34 12.08 8.72 -3.42
N ILE A 35 13.39 8.71 -3.66
CA ILE A 35 14.04 9.34 -4.80
C ILE A 35 14.77 8.23 -5.53
N VAL A 36 14.56 8.13 -6.84
CA VAL A 36 15.20 7.16 -7.72
C VAL A 36 16.17 7.90 -8.61
N GLU A 37 17.39 7.40 -8.67
CA GLU A 37 18.47 7.92 -9.49
C GLU A 37 18.91 6.86 -10.51
N ARG A 38 19.34 7.32 -11.68
CA ARG A 38 20.03 6.46 -12.65
C ARG A 38 21.49 6.28 -12.23
N PRO A 39 22.21 5.27 -12.75
CA PRO A 39 23.62 5.05 -12.43
C PRO A 39 24.54 6.26 -12.71
N ASN A 40 24.14 7.17 -13.60
CA ASN A 40 24.86 8.41 -13.89
C ASN A 40 24.56 9.57 -12.91
N GLY A 41 23.81 9.32 -11.84
CA GLY A 41 23.42 10.33 -10.83
C GLY A 41 22.25 11.23 -11.24
N THR A 42 21.61 11.00 -12.39
CA THR A 42 20.43 11.77 -12.78
C THR A 42 19.19 11.27 -12.04
N VAL A 43 18.45 12.18 -11.41
CA VAL A 43 17.17 11.87 -10.76
C VAL A 43 16.15 11.48 -11.83
N SER A 44 15.57 10.29 -11.70
CA SER A 44 14.56 9.75 -12.62
C SER A 44 13.14 9.85 -12.08
N LEU A 45 12.96 9.74 -10.75
CA LEU A 45 11.64 9.79 -10.11
C LEU A 45 11.77 10.27 -8.66
N VAL A 46 10.84 11.13 -8.23
CA VAL A 46 10.62 11.45 -6.82
C VAL A 46 9.16 11.14 -6.51
N THR A 47 8.90 10.29 -5.52
CA THR A 47 7.53 9.83 -5.23
C THR A 47 7.30 9.53 -3.76
N GLY A 48 6.03 9.47 -3.38
CA GLY A 48 5.53 9.14 -2.06
C GLY A 48 4.00 9.09 -2.09
N SER A 49 3.40 8.59 -1.01
CA SER A 49 1.94 8.49 -0.91
C SER A 49 1.44 8.67 0.52
N ALA A 50 0.13 8.91 0.64
CA ALA A 50 -0.65 8.80 1.86
C ALA A 50 -1.70 7.66 1.71
N GLY A 51 -2.00 6.94 2.80
CA GLY A 51 -2.90 5.78 2.78
C GLY A 51 -2.29 4.57 2.07
N GLY A 52 -2.18 3.42 2.76
CA GLY A 52 -1.49 2.23 2.22
C GLY A 52 -0.11 2.58 1.63
N ILE A 53 0.69 3.35 2.38
CA ILE A 53 1.79 4.17 1.84
C ILE A 53 2.84 3.33 1.09
N ILE A 54 3.26 2.22 1.70
CA ILE A 54 4.31 1.35 1.15
C ILE A 54 3.86 0.78 -0.20
N THR A 55 2.70 0.11 -0.24
CA THR A 55 2.19 -0.54 -1.46
C THR A 55 1.88 0.46 -2.56
N THR A 56 1.36 1.64 -2.20
CA THR A 56 1.06 2.69 -3.19
C THR A 56 2.33 3.26 -3.80
N THR A 57 3.32 3.58 -2.97
CA THR A 57 4.61 4.10 -3.43
C THR A 57 5.29 3.07 -4.36
N LEU A 58 5.29 1.80 -3.97
CA LEU A 58 5.84 0.72 -4.77
C LEU A 58 5.15 0.59 -6.13
N GLN A 59 3.81 0.61 -6.17
CA GLN A 59 3.06 0.51 -7.44
C GLN A 59 3.36 1.68 -8.38
N VAL A 60 3.49 2.91 -7.86
CA VAL A 60 3.87 4.07 -8.67
C VAL A 60 5.28 3.88 -9.24
N MET A 61 6.24 3.43 -8.43
CA MET A 61 7.59 3.13 -8.92
C MET A 61 7.58 2.07 -10.02
N LEU A 62 6.87 0.95 -9.81
CA LEU A 62 6.77 -0.11 -10.81
C LEU A 62 6.13 0.37 -12.11
N ASN A 63 5.08 1.18 -12.04
CA ASN A 63 4.45 1.73 -13.24
C ASN A 63 5.40 2.65 -14.03
N VAL A 64 6.20 3.48 -13.34
CA VAL A 64 7.15 4.38 -14.03
C VAL A 64 8.37 3.62 -14.53
N LEU A 65 8.98 2.78 -13.69
CA LEU A 65 10.27 2.15 -13.95
C LEU A 65 10.18 0.91 -14.84
N GLU A 66 9.16 0.06 -14.64
CA GLU A 66 9.00 -1.19 -15.39
C GLU A 66 8.07 -1.01 -16.60
N LYS A 67 6.95 -0.30 -16.42
CA LYS A 67 5.96 -0.11 -17.51
C LYS A 67 6.23 1.11 -18.38
N ASN A 68 7.30 1.86 -18.12
CA ASN A 68 7.70 3.07 -18.84
C ASN A 68 6.56 4.11 -18.99
N THR A 69 5.67 4.19 -18.00
CA THR A 69 4.57 5.16 -18.00
C THR A 69 5.02 6.53 -17.54
N THR A 70 4.32 7.58 -17.97
CA THR A 70 4.50 8.92 -17.41
C THR A 70 4.08 8.97 -15.94
N ALA A 71 4.58 9.97 -15.20
CA ALA A 71 4.17 10.16 -13.80
C ALA A 71 2.65 10.33 -13.66
N HIS A 72 1.98 10.99 -14.61
CA HIS A 72 0.53 11.15 -14.58
C HIS A 72 -0.18 9.81 -14.74
N GLU A 73 0.18 9.03 -15.76
CA GLU A 73 -0.40 7.71 -16.01
C GLU A 73 -0.20 6.78 -14.81
N ALA A 74 1.02 6.76 -14.24
CA ALA A 74 1.35 5.97 -13.07
C ALA A 74 0.49 6.30 -11.84
N LEU A 75 0.15 7.59 -11.65
CA LEU A 75 -0.72 8.06 -10.56
C LEU A 75 -2.20 7.75 -10.80
N THR A 76 -2.63 7.69 -12.06
CA THR A 76 -4.02 7.36 -12.44
C THR A 76 -4.32 5.87 -12.51
N ALA A 77 -3.27 5.04 -12.57
CA ALA A 77 -3.43 3.59 -12.61
C ALA A 77 -4.15 3.06 -11.34
N PRO A 78 -5.05 2.07 -11.48
CA PRO A 78 -5.76 1.49 -10.35
C PRO A 78 -4.80 0.73 -9.42
N ARG A 79 -5.05 0.82 -8.12
CA ARG A 79 -4.18 0.25 -7.08
C ARG A 79 -4.80 -0.95 -6.37
N MET A 80 -3.93 -1.85 -5.94
CA MET A 80 -4.24 -2.89 -4.96
C MET A 80 -3.46 -2.68 -3.66
N HIS A 81 -3.94 -3.23 -2.55
CA HIS A 81 -3.23 -3.21 -1.27
C HIS A 81 -3.50 -4.48 -0.47
N ASP A 82 -2.41 -5.08 -0.01
CA ASP A 82 -2.36 -6.20 0.93
C ASP A 82 -1.28 -5.84 1.97
N GLN A 83 -1.61 -6.01 3.25
CA GLN A 83 -0.71 -5.75 4.37
C GLN A 83 -0.50 -6.98 5.26
N LEU A 84 -0.69 -8.17 4.69
CA LEU A 84 -0.63 -9.50 5.30
C LEU A 84 -1.75 -9.78 6.32
N VAL A 85 -1.98 -8.84 7.24
CA VAL A 85 -3.03 -8.93 8.25
C VAL A 85 -3.91 -7.68 8.22
N PRO A 86 -5.25 -7.83 8.11
CA PRO A 86 -5.98 -9.08 7.88
C PRO A 86 -5.64 -9.72 6.53
N GLN A 87 -5.90 -11.03 6.39
CA GLN A 87 -5.64 -11.79 5.16
C GLN A 87 -6.67 -11.43 4.07
N GLU A 88 -6.58 -10.21 3.56
CA GLU A 88 -7.45 -9.67 2.52
C GLU A 88 -6.67 -8.78 1.56
N VAL A 89 -7.13 -8.74 0.32
CA VAL A 89 -6.58 -7.88 -0.72
C VAL A 89 -7.64 -6.88 -1.13
N SER A 90 -7.30 -5.61 -1.03
CA SER A 90 -8.17 -4.52 -1.44
C SER A 90 -7.80 -4.04 -2.84
N PHE A 91 -8.82 -3.74 -3.66
CA PHE A 91 -8.65 -3.20 -5.00
C PHE A 91 -9.44 -1.90 -5.16
N GLU A 92 -8.88 -0.92 -5.85
CA GLU A 92 -9.66 0.21 -6.34
C GLU A 92 -10.66 -0.25 -7.42
N TYR A 93 -11.81 0.40 -7.52
CA TYR A 93 -12.89 -0.01 -8.42
C TYR A 93 -12.50 -0.05 -9.92
N ALA A 94 -11.51 0.74 -10.32
CA ALA A 94 -11.05 0.77 -11.71
C ALA A 94 -10.13 -0.42 -12.07
N PHE A 95 -9.87 -1.34 -11.14
CA PHE A 95 -9.10 -2.55 -11.41
C PHE A 95 -9.89 -3.54 -12.27
N ASP A 96 -9.20 -4.29 -13.11
CA ASP A 96 -9.84 -5.25 -14.01
C ASP A 96 -10.49 -6.42 -13.27
N ASN A 97 -11.74 -6.73 -13.63
CA ASN A 97 -12.54 -7.77 -12.98
C ASN A 97 -11.97 -9.18 -13.18
N SER A 98 -11.31 -9.45 -14.33
CA SER A 98 -10.71 -10.76 -14.57
C SER A 98 -9.53 -11.01 -13.63
N THR A 99 -8.75 -9.97 -13.32
CA THR A 99 -7.68 -10.06 -12.33
C THR A 99 -8.21 -10.30 -10.92
N ILE A 100 -9.28 -9.61 -10.53
CA ILE A 100 -9.93 -9.84 -9.22
C ILE A 100 -10.46 -11.27 -9.13
N ALA A 101 -11.08 -11.79 -10.20
CA ALA A 101 -11.58 -13.15 -10.26
C ALA A 101 -10.46 -14.19 -10.11
N TYR A 102 -9.35 -14.00 -10.83
CA TYR A 102 -8.16 -14.84 -10.70
C TYR A 102 -7.59 -14.81 -9.28
N MET A 103 -7.52 -13.64 -8.64
CA MET A 103 -7.03 -13.54 -7.27
C MET A 103 -7.95 -14.27 -6.26
N LYS A 104 -9.26 -14.25 -6.47
CA LYS A 104 -10.21 -15.06 -5.69
C LYS A 104 -10.00 -16.57 -5.93
N GLU A 105 -9.71 -16.99 -7.16
CA GLU A 105 -9.44 -18.39 -7.52
C GLU A 105 -8.20 -18.95 -6.80
N ILE A 106 -7.11 -18.18 -6.73
CA ILE A 106 -5.89 -18.58 -6.01
C ILE A 106 -6.01 -18.43 -4.48
N GLY A 107 -7.21 -18.13 -3.96
CA GLY A 107 -7.54 -18.14 -2.53
C GLY A 107 -7.45 -16.78 -1.82
N SER A 108 -7.27 -15.68 -2.55
CA SER A 108 -7.21 -14.34 -1.93
C SER A 108 -8.61 -13.84 -1.57
N LYS A 109 -8.80 -13.37 -0.33
CA LYS A 109 -10.04 -12.67 0.09
C LYS A 109 -10.04 -11.25 -0.48
N SER A 110 -10.59 -11.11 -1.68
CA SER A 110 -10.54 -9.85 -2.44
C SER A 110 -11.79 -9.00 -2.25
N HIS A 111 -11.64 -7.70 -2.00
CA HIS A 111 -12.77 -6.76 -1.91
C HIS A 111 -12.49 -5.43 -2.62
N GLY A 112 -13.56 -4.77 -3.10
CA GLY A 112 -13.47 -3.46 -3.75
C GLY A 112 -13.46 -2.31 -2.74
N TRP A 113 -12.71 -1.25 -3.03
CA TRP A 113 -12.68 0.00 -2.28
C TRP A 113 -13.10 1.17 -3.17
N ARG A 114 -14.02 2.01 -2.66
CA ARG A 114 -14.54 3.19 -3.35
C ARG A 114 -14.23 4.43 -2.53
N ARG A 115 -13.64 5.46 -3.13
CA ARG A 115 -13.49 6.78 -2.50
C ARG A 115 -14.83 7.24 -1.93
N GLY A 116 -14.91 7.39 -0.60
CA GLY A 116 -16.06 7.99 0.10
C GLY A 116 -17.21 7.05 0.52
N ARG A 117 -17.11 5.72 0.39
CA ARG A 117 -18.06 4.77 1.02
C ARG A 117 -17.34 3.52 1.52
N ALA A 118 -17.83 2.95 2.63
CA ALA A 118 -17.30 1.75 3.28
C ALA A 118 -17.13 0.56 2.32
N GLN A 119 -16.23 -0.37 2.67
CA GLN A 119 -15.98 -1.64 1.97
C GLN A 119 -17.31 -2.27 1.52
N LEU A 120 -17.51 -2.37 0.21
CA LEU A 120 -18.59 -3.17 -0.35
C LEU A 120 -18.02 -4.55 -0.67
N LYS A 121 -18.60 -5.59 -0.07
CA LYS A 121 -18.31 -6.97 -0.46
C LYS A 121 -18.82 -7.15 -1.89
N LEU A 122 -17.89 -7.45 -2.81
CA LEU A 122 -18.17 -7.81 -4.20
C LEU A 122 -18.44 -9.31 -4.32
#